data_AF-A0A0V1ABZ0-F1
#
_entry.id   AF-A0A0V1ABZ0-F1
#
_cell.length_a   1.000
_cell.length_b   1.000
_cell.length_c   1.000
_cell.angle_alpha   90.00
_cell.angle_beta   90.00
_cell.angle_gamma   90.00
#
_symmetry.space_group_name_H-M   'P 1'
#
loop_
_entity.id
_entity.type
_entity.pdbx_description
1 polymer ?
#
loop_
_entity_poly.entity_id
_entity_poly.type
_entity_poly.pdbx_seq_one_letter_code
_entity_poly.pdbx_strand_id
1 'polypeptide(L)'
;LFGIFFSKESVEVLSFGMGTKCLGASQLDKNGYSINDSHAEVLARRGFVGFRFLFEEFQNVYFGLVSKYFYLVDSKIGLIDGVKFHFCASHTPCGDASIFSVNEAENSVMNNSRPMHADDIFRTGAKCVLSGPQDPHGKLNKFHIVSQFRTKPGRGEPTLSMSCSDKIAKWSVMGIQGCLASAFLLQPIYLSSVILGKCPYSEAALRRAIVERNFGFQSDHQEYTFHEPKFHFSDMQDYSLSSGSSCRQKPLSRRQRKPCSTSSVWFCGLSRAEILVDGYLQGSTKLSRSRFGSGGRCSAVCRRRLAVRSLSIGRLIASVEHSHSSGQSPLGGVIYENFKSAHSAYMNVWKQLKEHYRHWIVDIRKRQAQQFFIEPTSFH
;
A
#
# COMPACT_ATOMS: atom_id res chain seq x y z
N LEU A 1 13.29 -0.87 1.05
CA LEU A 1 12.86 -0.99 -0.35
C LEU A 1 11.68 -1.95 -0.39
N PHE A 2 10.67 -1.68 -1.21
CA PHE A 2 9.58 -2.61 -1.49
C PHE A 2 9.20 -2.55 -2.96
N GLY A 3 8.75 -3.67 -3.54
CA GLY A 3 8.27 -3.70 -4.93
C GLY A 3 7.18 -4.73 -5.18
N ILE A 4 6.38 -4.49 -6.22
CA ILE A 4 5.39 -5.43 -6.76
C ILE A 4 5.88 -5.92 -8.11
N PHE A 5 5.88 -7.24 -8.28
CA PHE A 5 6.41 -7.93 -9.46
C PHE A 5 5.34 -8.80 -10.10
N PHE A 6 5.45 -8.96 -11.40
CA PHE A 6 4.65 -9.88 -12.21
C PHE A 6 5.46 -11.15 -12.54
N SER A 7 4.80 -12.31 -12.59
CA SER A 7 5.37 -13.54 -13.15
C SER A 7 4.32 -14.30 -13.97
N LYS A 8 4.67 -14.64 -15.22
CA LYS A 8 4.01 -15.67 -16.06
C LYS A 8 5.08 -16.59 -16.67
N GLU A 9 6.13 -15.99 -17.24
CA GLU A 9 7.35 -16.66 -17.76
C GLU A 9 8.64 -15.86 -17.50
N SER A 10 8.52 -14.59 -17.09
CA SER A 10 9.60 -13.68 -16.73
C SER A 10 9.14 -12.75 -15.60
N VAL A 11 10.10 -12.19 -14.86
CA VAL A 11 9.83 -11.29 -13.72
C VAL A 11 9.91 -9.83 -14.18
N GLU A 12 8.81 -9.08 -14.08
CA GLU A 12 8.77 -7.64 -14.37
C GLU A 12 8.48 -6.82 -13.11
N VAL A 13 9.18 -5.69 -12.93
CA VAL A 13 8.95 -4.76 -11.82
C VAL A 13 7.85 -3.77 -12.19
N LEU A 14 6.70 -3.87 -11.53
CA LEU A 14 5.54 -3.02 -11.80
C LEU A 14 5.58 -1.72 -11.00
N SER A 15 6.02 -1.80 -9.75
CA SER A 15 6.19 -0.64 -8.89
C SER A 15 7.21 -0.88 -7.80
N PHE A 16 7.91 0.18 -7.39
CA PHE A 16 8.70 0.17 -6.16
C PHE A 16 8.40 1.39 -5.28
N GLY A 17 8.62 1.22 -3.98
CA GLY A 17 8.57 2.27 -2.99
C GLY A 17 9.77 2.21 -2.03
N MET A 18 10.20 3.38 -1.57
CA MET A 18 11.14 3.53 -0.46
C MET A 18 10.63 4.58 0.51
N GLY A 19 10.71 4.31 1.81
CA GLY A 19 10.32 5.26 2.83
C GLY A 19 9.87 4.56 4.10
N THR A 20 9.86 5.32 5.20
CA THR A 20 9.52 4.84 6.55
C THR A 20 8.78 5.91 7.36
N LYS A 21 8.11 6.85 6.68
CA LYS A 21 7.53 8.04 7.32
C LYS A 21 6.02 8.13 7.05
N CYS A 22 5.29 8.68 8.02
CA CYS A 22 3.86 8.94 7.94
C CYS A 22 3.53 10.33 8.47
N LEU A 23 2.44 10.90 7.98
CA LEU A 23 1.88 12.16 8.47
C LEU A 23 1.15 11.95 9.80
N GLY A 24 1.27 12.94 10.68
CA GLY A 24 0.49 13.03 11.92
C GLY A 24 -1.00 13.23 11.64
N ALA A 25 -1.85 12.96 12.63
CA ALA A 25 -3.29 13.02 12.47
C ALA A 25 -3.83 14.43 12.12
N SER A 26 -3.20 15.50 12.60
CA SER A 26 -3.53 16.89 12.24
C SER A 26 -3.05 17.30 10.85
N GLN A 27 -2.11 16.55 10.25
CA GLN A 27 -1.47 16.86 8.97
C GLN A 27 -2.20 16.25 7.77
N LEU A 28 -3.35 15.60 8.00
CA LEU A 28 -4.16 15.02 6.94
C LEU A 28 -4.68 16.11 6.00
N ASP A 29 -4.37 15.97 4.70
CA ASP A 29 -4.83 16.92 3.71
C ASP A 29 -6.32 16.71 3.41
N LYS A 30 -7.08 17.79 3.49
CA LYS A 30 -8.52 17.79 3.20
C LYS A 30 -8.81 17.64 1.71
N ASN A 31 -7.85 17.97 0.85
CA ASN A 31 -8.02 17.99 -0.59
C ASN A 31 -7.43 16.75 -1.31
N GLY A 32 -6.86 15.79 -0.60
CA GLY A 32 -6.35 14.53 -1.17
C GLY A 32 -5.05 14.62 -1.98
N TYR A 33 -4.29 15.72 -1.88
CA TYR A 33 -3.00 15.93 -2.54
C TYR A 33 -1.82 15.30 -1.78
N SER A 34 -1.94 15.13 -0.47
CA SER A 34 -0.87 14.51 0.33
C SER A 34 -0.96 12.99 0.39
N ILE A 35 0.19 12.36 0.63
CA ILE A 35 0.32 10.95 0.92
C ILE A 35 0.50 10.76 2.43
N ASN A 36 -0.55 10.27 3.08
CA ASN A 36 -0.57 10.10 4.54
C ASN A 36 0.46 9.09 5.06
N ASP A 37 0.73 8.06 4.27
CA ASP A 37 1.63 6.98 4.62
C ASP A 37 2.61 6.76 3.47
N SER A 38 3.85 7.17 3.71
CA SER A 38 4.96 7.11 2.76
C SER A 38 5.94 6.01 3.13
N HIS A 39 5.49 4.97 3.84
CA HIS A 39 6.29 3.76 3.89
C HIS A 39 6.34 3.09 2.52
N ALA A 40 7.46 2.40 2.31
CA ALA A 40 7.77 1.70 1.07
C ALA A 40 6.66 0.75 0.60
N GLU A 41 6.06 -0.06 1.47
CA GLU A 41 5.02 -1.01 1.08
C GLU A 41 3.70 -0.36 0.66
N VAL A 42 3.33 0.72 1.33
CA VAL A 42 2.17 1.52 0.92
C VAL A 42 2.44 2.25 -0.39
N LEU A 43 3.62 2.83 -0.58
CA LEU A 43 3.97 3.52 -1.82
C LEU A 43 4.02 2.57 -3.02
N ALA A 44 4.62 1.39 -2.86
CA ALA A 44 4.65 0.37 -3.91
C ALA A 44 3.23 -0.06 -4.33
N ARG A 45 2.34 -0.32 -3.37
CA ARG A 45 0.93 -0.59 -3.69
C ARG A 45 0.26 0.59 -4.41
N ARG A 46 0.50 1.82 -3.96
CA ARG A 46 -0.11 3.00 -4.59
C ARG A 46 0.41 3.23 -6.01
N GLY A 47 1.68 2.91 -6.27
CA GLY A 47 2.28 2.92 -7.61
C GLY A 47 1.70 1.82 -8.50
N PHE A 48 1.47 0.62 -7.96
CA PHE A 48 0.75 -0.45 -8.65
C PHE A 48 -0.69 -0.05 -9.02
N VAL A 49 -1.44 0.58 -8.11
CA VAL A 49 -2.77 1.14 -8.43
C VAL A 49 -2.68 2.38 -9.33
N GLY A 50 -1.48 2.96 -9.44
CA GLY A 50 -1.19 4.25 -10.07
C GLY A 50 -1.38 4.29 -11.58
N PHE A 51 -1.15 5.49 -12.11
CA PHE A 51 -1.51 5.97 -13.45
C PHE A 51 -1.29 4.95 -14.59
N ARG A 52 -0.16 4.22 -14.61
CA ARG A 52 0.20 3.36 -15.74
C ARG A 52 -0.19 1.89 -15.61
N PHE A 53 -0.24 1.31 -14.40
CA PHE A 53 -0.39 -0.15 -14.31
C PHE A 53 -1.84 -0.64 -14.24
N LEU A 54 -2.70 -0.09 -13.37
CA LEU A 54 -4.12 -0.48 -13.41
C LEU A 54 -4.89 0.43 -14.34
N PHE A 55 -4.90 1.74 -14.10
CA PHE A 55 -5.83 2.62 -14.79
C PHE A 55 -5.55 2.77 -16.29
N GLU A 56 -4.29 2.93 -16.71
CA GLU A 56 -3.97 2.98 -18.14
C GLU A 56 -4.08 1.61 -18.82
N GLU A 57 -3.65 0.52 -18.19
CA GLU A 57 -3.90 -0.82 -18.75
C GLU A 57 -5.41 -1.11 -18.87
N PHE A 58 -6.22 -0.69 -17.90
CA PHE A 58 -7.66 -0.81 -17.99
C PHE A 58 -8.19 -0.03 -19.19
N GLN A 59 -7.78 1.22 -19.34
CA GLN A 59 -8.11 2.03 -20.50
C GLN A 59 -7.69 1.36 -21.81
N ASN A 60 -6.48 0.81 -21.89
CA ASN A 60 -5.98 0.08 -23.05
C ASN A 60 -6.86 -1.13 -23.38
N VAL A 61 -7.21 -1.93 -22.37
CA VAL A 61 -8.09 -3.10 -22.50
C VAL A 61 -9.49 -2.70 -22.97
N TYR A 62 -10.08 -1.64 -22.42
CA TYR A 62 -11.38 -1.12 -22.87
C TYR A 62 -11.35 -0.57 -24.30
N PHE A 63 -10.19 -0.10 -24.78
CA PHE A 63 -9.99 0.31 -26.17
C PHE A 63 -9.64 -0.86 -27.12
N GLY A 64 -9.65 -2.10 -26.63
CA GLY A 64 -9.34 -3.28 -27.43
C GLY A 64 -7.85 -3.48 -27.71
N LEU A 65 -6.97 -2.78 -26.99
CA LEU A 65 -5.54 -3.06 -27.04
C LEU A 65 -5.22 -4.33 -26.24
N VAL A 66 -4.28 -5.11 -26.76
CA VAL A 66 -3.83 -6.35 -26.12
C VAL A 66 -3.04 -6.01 -24.86
N SER A 67 -3.52 -6.50 -23.70
CA SER A 67 -2.77 -6.43 -22.44
C SER A 67 -2.11 -7.77 -22.11
N LYS A 68 -0.94 -7.70 -21.49
CA LYS A 68 -0.22 -8.87 -20.96
C LYS A 68 -0.84 -9.42 -19.69
N TYR A 69 -1.66 -8.62 -19.02
CA TYR A 69 -2.13 -8.87 -17.65
C TYR A 69 -3.61 -9.15 -17.58
N PHE A 70 -4.38 -8.50 -18.45
CA PHE A 70 -5.81 -8.34 -18.30
C PHE A 70 -6.55 -8.67 -19.60
N TYR A 71 -7.79 -9.13 -19.47
CA TYR A 71 -8.72 -9.29 -20.58
C TYR A 71 -10.06 -8.61 -20.25
N LEU A 72 -10.82 -8.26 -21.28
CA LEU A 72 -12.16 -7.70 -21.13
C LEU A 72 -13.20 -8.80 -21.34
N VAL A 73 -14.16 -8.90 -20.43
CA VAL A 73 -15.34 -9.77 -20.53
C VAL A 73 -16.53 -9.03 -19.92
N ASP A 74 -17.65 -8.92 -20.65
CA ASP A 74 -18.88 -8.29 -20.18
C ASP A 74 -18.65 -6.93 -19.47
N SER A 75 -17.87 -6.05 -20.12
CA SER A 75 -17.48 -4.73 -19.58
C SER A 75 -16.68 -4.75 -18.27
N LYS A 76 -16.21 -5.92 -17.84
CA LYS A 76 -15.35 -6.13 -16.67
C LYS A 76 -13.98 -6.65 -17.08
N ILE A 77 -12.99 -6.27 -16.30
CA ILE A 77 -11.62 -6.66 -16.51
C ILE A 77 -11.31 -7.91 -15.68
N GLY A 78 -10.99 -8.99 -16.38
CA GLY A 78 -10.47 -10.21 -15.80
C GLY A 78 -8.94 -10.22 -15.79
N LEU A 79 -8.37 -11.01 -14.89
CA LEU A 79 -6.94 -11.26 -14.82
C LEU A 79 -6.59 -12.48 -15.68
N ILE A 80 -5.64 -12.36 -16.61
CA ILE A 80 -5.23 -13.47 -17.48
C ILE A 80 -4.66 -14.62 -16.63
N ASP A 81 -5.00 -15.85 -16.99
CA ASP A 81 -4.49 -17.05 -16.33
C ASP A 81 -2.95 -17.10 -16.31
N GLY A 82 -2.43 -17.50 -15.16
CA GLY A 82 -0.99 -17.55 -14.89
C GLY A 82 -0.38 -16.22 -14.41
N VAL A 83 -1.09 -15.10 -14.49
CA VAL A 83 -0.60 -13.81 -13.98
C VAL A 83 -0.59 -13.81 -12.45
N LYS A 84 0.60 -13.68 -11.86
CA LYS A 84 0.79 -13.62 -10.41
C LYS A 84 1.47 -12.32 -10.00
N PHE A 85 1.04 -11.79 -8.84
CA PHE A 85 1.63 -10.60 -8.24
C PHE A 85 2.39 -10.96 -6.97
N HIS A 86 3.65 -10.56 -6.93
CA HIS A 86 4.56 -10.87 -5.83
C HIS A 86 5.01 -9.60 -5.14
N PHE A 87 5.08 -9.65 -3.82
CA PHE A 87 5.45 -8.51 -3.00
C PHE A 87 6.83 -8.70 -2.39
N CYS A 88 7.83 -7.93 -2.79
CA CYS A 88 9.17 -8.02 -2.22
C CYS A 88 9.42 -6.90 -1.21
N ALA A 89 9.99 -7.27 -0.06
CA ALA A 89 10.29 -6.42 1.07
C ALA A 89 11.76 -6.51 1.43
N SER A 90 12.43 -5.41 1.75
CA SER A 90 13.79 -5.51 2.29
C SER A 90 13.83 -6.09 3.70
N HIS A 91 12.77 -5.92 4.50
CA HIS A 91 12.67 -6.32 5.92
C HIS A 91 11.22 -6.74 6.22
N THR A 92 10.99 -7.43 7.35
CA THR A 92 9.63 -7.75 7.85
C THR A 92 8.72 -6.50 7.85
N PRO A 93 7.44 -6.61 7.43
CA PRO A 93 6.49 -5.51 7.50
C PRO A 93 6.35 -4.97 8.92
N CYS A 94 6.41 -3.64 9.13
CA CYS A 94 6.28 -3.12 10.50
C CYS A 94 4.92 -3.45 11.13
N GLY A 95 4.87 -3.49 12.45
CA GLY A 95 3.74 -4.01 13.21
C GLY A 95 4.05 -5.36 13.83
N ASP A 96 3.02 -6.21 13.93
CA ASP A 96 3.08 -7.50 14.63
C ASP A 96 4.06 -8.51 14.00
N ALA A 97 4.27 -8.45 12.68
CA ALA A 97 5.21 -9.35 11.99
C ALA A 97 6.68 -9.12 12.38
N SER A 98 7.00 -8.00 13.03
CA SER A 98 8.36 -7.68 13.51
C SER A 98 8.54 -7.98 15.01
N ILE A 99 7.59 -8.66 15.64
CA ILE A 99 7.62 -8.98 17.07
C ILE A 99 7.72 -10.50 17.24
N PHE A 100 8.92 -10.98 17.55
CA PHE A 100 9.23 -12.39 17.75
C PHE A 100 10.48 -12.55 18.60
N SER A 101 10.64 -13.71 19.23
CA SER A 101 11.79 -14.01 20.08
C SER A 101 13.09 -14.08 19.28
N VAL A 102 14.21 -13.75 19.91
CA VAL A 102 15.54 -13.99 19.32
C VAL A 102 15.76 -15.48 19.04
N ASN A 103 15.20 -16.37 19.86
CA ASN A 103 15.30 -17.82 19.66
C ASN A 103 14.44 -18.33 18.49
N GLU A 104 13.38 -17.60 18.13
CA GLU A 104 12.50 -17.93 17.00
C GLU A 104 13.00 -17.31 15.68
N ALA A 105 14.11 -16.56 15.73
CA ALA A 105 14.59 -15.81 14.59
C ALA A 105 15.32 -16.70 13.59
N GLU A 106 14.69 -16.88 12.44
CA GLU A 106 15.28 -17.51 11.27
C GLU A 106 16.18 -16.50 10.56
N ASN A 107 17.30 -16.99 10.01
CA ASN A 107 18.38 -16.17 9.45
C ASN A 107 18.96 -15.15 10.46
N SER A 108 19.80 -15.68 11.37
CA SER A 108 20.52 -14.97 12.43
C SER A 108 21.66 -14.06 11.93
N VAL A 109 21.47 -13.33 10.82
CA VAL A 109 22.46 -12.38 10.28
C VAL A 109 22.52 -11.14 11.18
N MET A 110 22.89 -11.35 12.43
CA MET A 110 23.28 -10.31 13.36
C MET A 110 24.78 -10.07 13.19
N ASN A 111 25.14 -9.17 12.29
CA ASN A 111 26.36 -8.36 12.45
C ASN A 111 26.14 -7.31 13.57
N ASN A 112 25.51 -7.70 14.68
CA ASN A 112 25.42 -6.86 15.84
C ASN A 112 26.68 -7.05 16.66
N SER A 113 27.43 -5.97 16.85
CA SER A 113 28.56 -5.88 17.78
C SER A 113 28.18 -6.11 19.27
N ARG A 114 26.96 -6.59 19.56
CA ARG A 114 26.47 -6.99 20.88
C ARG A 114 25.54 -8.20 20.74
N PRO A 115 25.76 -9.30 21.48
CA PRO A 115 24.81 -10.40 21.54
C PRO A 115 23.49 -9.91 22.13
N MET A 116 22.37 -10.18 21.46
CA MET A 116 21.06 -10.03 22.08
C MET A 116 20.85 -11.17 23.08
N HIS A 117 20.20 -10.88 24.21
CA HIS A 117 19.85 -11.91 25.19
C HIS A 117 18.88 -12.92 24.55
N ALA A 118 19.00 -14.20 24.87
CA ALA A 118 18.14 -15.25 24.30
C ALA A 118 16.64 -14.98 24.55
N ASP A 119 16.31 -14.47 25.74
CA ASP A 119 14.94 -14.06 26.11
C ASP A 119 14.50 -12.70 25.55
N ASP A 120 15.32 -12.04 24.71
CA ASP A 120 14.94 -10.77 24.09
C ASP A 120 14.04 -10.99 22.86
N ILE A 121 13.41 -9.91 22.40
CA ILE A 121 12.55 -9.91 21.23
C ILE A 121 13.02 -8.88 20.20
N PHE A 122 12.74 -9.18 18.92
CA PHE A 122 12.69 -8.17 17.89
C PHE A 122 11.52 -7.21 18.15
N ARG A 123 11.76 -5.91 18.01
CA ARG A 123 10.83 -4.85 18.38
C ARG A 123 10.41 -4.03 17.18
N THR A 124 9.22 -3.44 17.29
CA THR A 124 8.69 -2.55 16.26
C THR A 124 8.53 -1.13 16.79
N GLY A 125 8.71 -0.14 15.90
CA GLY A 125 8.36 1.24 16.20
C GLY A 125 6.84 1.51 16.17
N ALA A 126 6.06 0.56 15.66
CA ALA A 126 4.61 0.65 15.59
C ALA A 126 3.95 0.49 16.97
N LYS A 127 2.95 1.31 17.26
CA LYS A 127 2.28 1.38 18.57
C LYS A 127 0.94 0.65 18.54
N CYS A 128 0.52 0.02 19.62
CA CYS A 128 -0.84 -0.55 19.69
C CYS A 128 -1.90 0.52 19.38
N VAL A 129 -2.97 0.12 18.70
CA VAL A 129 -4.14 0.98 18.54
C VAL A 129 -4.79 1.22 19.91
N LEU A 130 -5.33 2.43 20.13
CA LEU A 130 -5.84 2.85 21.44
C LEU A 130 -7.03 2.01 21.95
N SER A 131 -7.81 1.41 21.04
CA SER A 131 -8.96 0.57 21.42
C SER A 131 -8.59 -0.85 21.81
N GLY A 132 -7.31 -1.24 21.72
CA GLY A 132 -6.83 -2.57 22.07
C GLY A 132 -5.92 -2.57 23.30
N PRO A 133 -5.50 -3.75 23.76
CA PRO A 133 -4.42 -3.90 24.74
C PRO A 133 -3.16 -3.11 24.38
N GLN A 134 -2.50 -2.54 25.39
CA GLN A 134 -1.29 -1.72 25.21
C GLN A 134 -0.02 -2.49 25.57
N ASP A 135 1.10 -2.06 24.98
CA ASP A 135 2.41 -2.63 25.28
C ASP A 135 2.81 -2.33 26.76
N PRO A 136 3.25 -3.33 27.53
CA PRO A 136 3.64 -3.15 28.93
C PRO A 136 4.98 -2.43 29.11
N HIS A 137 5.81 -2.33 28.06
CA HIS A 137 7.12 -1.67 28.10
C HIS A 137 8.09 -2.19 29.17
N GLY A 138 7.94 -3.46 29.56
CA GLY A 138 8.88 -4.16 30.43
C GLY A 138 10.21 -4.51 29.74
N LYS A 139 11.09 -5.21 30.45
CA LYS A 139 12.39 -5.64 29.92
C LYS A 139 12.23 -6.86 29.00
N LEU A 140 13.13 -6.99 28.00
CA LEU A 140 13.26 -8.16 27.13
C LEU A 140 11.93 -8.53 26.43
N ASN A 141 11.52 -9.80 26.49
CA ASN A 141 10.25 -10.32 25.95
C ASN A 141 8.98 -9.70 26.57
N LYS A 142 9.08 -8.99 27.69
CA LYS A 142 7.96 -8.28 28.32
C LYS A 142 7.80 -6.86 27.79
N PHE A 143 8.43 -6.48 26.67
CA PHE A 143 8.30 -5.12 26.14
C PHE A 143 7.05 -4.94 25.27
N HIS A 144 6.75 -5.92 24.42
CA HIS A 144 5.61 -5.90 23.50
C HIS A 144 4.64 -7.04 23.76
N ILE A 145 3.38 -6.82 23.43
CA ILE A 145 2.39 -7.89 23.25
C ILE A 145 2.18 -8.18 21.76
N VAL A 146 1.92 -9.45 21.44
CA VAL A 146 1.68 -9.93 20.06
C VAL A 146 0.19 -9.95 19.72
N SER A 147 -0.13 -10.21 18.45
CA SER A 147 -1.50 -10.29 17.91
C SER A 147 -2.30 -8.99 18.04
N GLN A 148 -1.60 -7.85 18.13
CA GLN A 148 -2.24 -6.54 18.24
C GLN A 148 -2.25 -5.81 16.90
N PHE A 149 -3.37 -5.10 16.62
CA PHE A 149 -3.40 -4.07 15.58
C PHE A 149 -2.58 -2.87 16.03
N ARG A 150 -1.80 -2.29 15.11
CA ARG A 150 -0.84 -1.24 15.42
C ARG A 150 -0.93 -0.05 14.48
N THR A 151 -0.51 1.11 14.92
CA THR A 151 -0.26 2.30 14.10
C THR A 151 1.22 2.49 13.85
N LYS A 152 1.55 3.09 12.71
CA LYS A 152 2.92 3.47 12.41
C LYS A 152 3.39 4.58 13.36
N PRO A 153 4.70 4.69 13.63
CA PRO A 153 5.19 5.86 14.34
C PRO A 153 5.00 7.13 13.49
N GLY A 154 4.46 8.19 14.09
CA GLY A 154 4.37 9.53 13.47
C GLY A 154 5.64 10.36 13.70
N ARG A 155 5.73 11.55 13.07
CA ARG A 155 6.73 12.56 13.43
C ARG A 155 6.19 13.45 14.55
N GLY A 156 6.44 13.05 15.79
CA GLY A 156 5.88 13.74 16.96
C GLY A 156 4.43 13.30 17.19
N GLU A 157 3.48 13.94 16.50
CA GLU A 157 2.07 13.57 16.61
C GLU A 157 1.81 12.15 16.06
N PRO A 158 1.07 11.30 16.79
CA PRO A 158 0.66 9.99 16.29
C PRO A 158 -0.06 10.05 14.94
N THR A 159 0.24 9.09 14.06
CA THR A 159 -0.47 8.93 12.78
C THR A 159 -1.72 8.08 12.96
N LEU A 160 -2.70 8.25 12.07
CA LEU A 160 -3.85 7.34 11.95
C LEU A 160 -3.59 6.18 10.98
N SER A 161 -2.38 6.06 10.45
CA SER A 161 -2.01 4.98 9.52
C SER A 161 -1.73 3.67 10.27
N MET A 162 -2.50 2.62 9.93
CA MET A 162 -2.25 1.27 10.43
C MET A 162 -0.86 0.78 10.02
N SER A 163 -0.33 -0.19 10.76
CA SER A 163 0.95 -0.83 10.49
C SER A 163 0.93 -1.59 9.15
N CYS A 164 2.10 -1.96 8.65
CA CYS A 164 2.21 -2.62 7.36
C CYS A 164 1.66 -4.04 7.40
N SER A 165 1.94 -4.74 8.50
CA SER A 165 1.39 -6.07 8.79
C SER A 165 -0.14 -6.04 8.66
N ASP A 166 -0.79 -5.10 9.35
CA ASP A 166 -2.26 -4.97 9.33
C ASP A 166 -2.78 -4.63 7.93
N LYS A 167 -2.05 -3.81 7.16
CA LYS A 167 -2.43 -3.45 5.80
C LYS A 167 -2.32 -4.61 4.83
N ILE A 168 -1.26 -5.41 4.93
CA ILE A 168 -1.09 -6.60 4.08
C ILE A 168 -2.14 -7.65 4.43
N ALA A 169 -2.45 -7.83 5.71
CA ALA A 169 -3.56 -8.69 6.13
C ALA A 169 -4.89 -8.26 5.51
N LYS A 170 -5.19 -6.95 5.52
CA LYS A 170 -6.36 -6.39 4.84
C LYS A 170 -6.32 -6.67 3.33
N TRP A 171 -5.19 -6.48 2.67
CA TRP A 171 -5.06 -6.70 1.23
C TRP A 171 -5.22 -8.17 0.83
N SER A 172 -5.00 -9.09 1.76
CA SER A 172 -5.24 -10.53 1.58
C SER A 172 -6.74 -10.87 1.55
N VAL A 173 -7.63 -9.93 1.86
CA VAL A 173 -9.09 -10.09 1.75
C VAL A 173 -9.68 -9.11 0.73
N MET A 174 -9.34 -7.83 0.84
CA MET A 174 -9.89 -6.77 0.01
C MET A 174 -9.22 -6.65 -1.37
N GLY A 175 -8.13 -7.37 -1.59
CA GLY A 175 -7.24 -7.21 -2.72
C GLY A 175 -6.39 -5.93 -2.68
N ILE A 176 -5.35 -5.89 -3.52
CA ILE A 176 -4.40 -4.77 -3.62
C ILE A 176 -4.90 -3.61 -4.48
N GLN A 177 -5.88 -3.82 -5.36
CA GLN A 177 -6.47 -2.81 -6.26
C GLN A 177 -7.13 -1.64 -5.51
N GLY A 178 -7.82 -1.94 -4.41
CA GLY A 178 -8.62 -0.97 -3.66
C GLY A 178 -9.92 -0.54 -4.36
N CYS A 179 -10.76 0.18 -3.59
CA CYS A 179 -12.15 0.52 -3.90
C CYS A 179 -12.43 1.10 -5.29
N LEU A 180 -11.57 2.00 -5.80
CA LEU A 180 -11.84 2.66 -7.07
C LEU A 180 -11.54 1.75 -8.26
N ALA A 181 -10.45 0.99 -8.19
CA ALA A 181 -10.08 0.05 -9.24
C ALA A 181 -10.98 -1.20 -9.22
N SER A 182 -11.54 -1.60 -8.07
CA SER A 182 -12.47 -2.73 -8.00
C SER A 182 -13.76 -2.52 -8.81
N ALA A 183 -14.10 -1.27 -9.15
CA ALA A 183 -15.25 -0.97 -10.00
C ALA A 183 -15.17 -1.62 -11.38
N PHE A 184 -13.95 -1.79 -11.90
CA PHE A 184 -13.69 -2.26 -13.26
C PHE A 184 -13.37 -3.75 -13.31
N LEU A 185 -13.06 -4.37 -12.18
CA LEU A 185 -12.55 -5.74 -12.13
C LEU A 185 -13.68 -6.76 -11.96
N LEU A 186 -13.50 -7.93 -12.57
CA LEU A 186 -14.34 -9.11 -12.36
C LEU A 186 -14.10 -9.73 -10.98
N GLN A 187 -12.84 -9.75 -10.53
CA GLN A 187 -12.40 -10.30 -9.25
C GLN A 187 -11.35 -9.40 -8.60
N PRO A 188 -11.23 -9.37 -7.26
CA PRO A 188 -10.15 -8.65 -6.59
C PRO A 188 -8.78 -9.20 -6.97
N ILE A 189 -7.76 -8.34 -6.98
CA ILE A 189 -6.39 -8.75 -7.29
C ILE A 189 -5.66 -9.03 -5.98
N TYR A 190 -5.09 -10.24 -5.83
CA TYR A 190 -4.41 -10.67 -4.61
C TYR A 190 -2.90 -10.82 -4.81
N LEU A 191 -2.16 -10.77 -3.70
CA LEU A 191 -0.75 -11.13 -3.67
C LEU A 191 -0.62 -12.66 -3.63
N SER A 192 0.12 -13.22 -4.58
CA SER A 192 0.46 -14.65 -4.59
C SER A 192 1.55 -14.98 -3.57
N SER A 193 2.47 -14.03 -3.32
CA SER A 193 3.49 -14.20 -2.28
C SER A 193 4.00 -12.88 -1.70
N VAL A 194 4.55 -12.97 -0.49
CA VAL A 194 5.34 -11.95 0.20
C VAL A 194 6.75 -12.49 0.39
N ILE A 195 7.72 -11.84 -0.24
CA ILE A 195 9.12 -12.19 -0.29
C ILE A 195 9.90 -11.23 0.60
N LEU A 196 10.60 -11.74 1.61
CA LEU A 196 11.49 -10.93 2.44
C LEU A 196 12.94 -11.08 1.97
N GLY A 197 13.66 -9.97 1.88
CA GLY A 197 15.10 -9.96 1.73
C GLY A 197 15.80 -10.45 3.00
N LYS A 198 17.14 -10.42 2.97
CA LYS A 198 17.97 -10.87 4.08
C LYS A 198 17.81 -9.98 5.33
N CYS A 199 16.93 -10.39 6.23
CA CYS A 199 16.74 -9.82 7.56
C CYS A 199 16.38 -10.93 8.56
N PRO A 200 16.49 -10.70 9.88
CA PRO A 200 15.86 -11.59 10.85
C PRO A 200 14.35 -11.63 10.64
N TYR A 201 13.76 -12.82 10.66
CA TYR A 201 12.32 -13.03 10.56
C TYR A 201 11.88 -14.22 11.42
N SER A 202 10.58 -14.38 11.57
CA SER A 202 9.95 -15.59 12.10
C SER A 202 8.74 -15.88 11.24
N GLU A 203 8.68 -17.08 10.63
CA GLU A 203 7.52 -17.43 9.81
C GLU A 203 6.23 -17.42 10.64
N ALA A 204 6.29 -17.96 11.87
CA ALA A 204 5.16 -17.93 12.80
C ALA A 204 4.65 -16.51 13.07
N ALA A 205 5.55 -15.53 13.25
CA ALA A 205 5.16 -14.13 13.44
C ALA A 205 4.51 -13.52 12.18
N LEU A 206 4.99 -13.87 10.98
CA LEU A 206 4.36 -13.44 9.72
C LEU A 206 2.97 -14.03 9.55
N ARG A 207 2.81 -15.33 9.81
CA ARG A 207 1.52 -16.03 9.74
C ARG A 207 0.51 -15.42 10.71
N ARG A 208 0.88 -15.28 11.98
CA ARG A 208 0.06 -14.60 13.00
C ARG A 208 -0.35 -13.19 12.56
N ALA A 209 0.60 -12.43 12.01
CA ALA A 209 0.40 -11.03 11.67
C ALA A 209 -0.36 -10.78 10.35
N ILE A 210 -0.39 -11.72 9.42
CA ILE A 210 -0.96 -11.51 8.07
C ILE A 210 -2.10 -12.48 7.77
N VAL A 211 -1.97 -13.74 8.21
CA VAL A 211 -2.86 -14.86 7.87
C VAL A 211 -3.89 -15.07 8.97
N GLU A 212 -3.45 -15.39 10.18
CA GLU A 212 -4.32 -15.95 11.24
C GLU A 212 -5.42 -14.98 11.69
N ARG A 213 -5.17 -13.67 11.63
CA ARG A 213 -6.19 -12.66 11.94
C ARG A 213 -7.36 -12.60 10.97
N ASN A 214 -7.23 -13.23 9.79
CA ASN A 214 -8.31 -13.38 8.83
C ASN A 214 -9.06 -14.71 8.99
N PHE A 215 -8.61 -15.60 9.88
CA PHE A 215 -9.32 -16.86 10.13
C PHE A 215 -10.74 -16.59 10.63
N GLY A 216 -11.68 -17.37 10.10
CA GLY A 216 -13.11 -17.22 10.39
C GLY A 216 -13.79 -16.03 9.69
N PHE A 217 -13.07 -15.21 8.93
CA PHE A 217 -13.72 -14.16 8.14
C PHE A 217 -14.46 -14.78 6.94
N GLN A 218 -15.74 -14.44 6.80
CA GLN A 218 -16.56 -14.77 5.64
C GLN A 218 -17.21 -13.48 5.13
N SER A 219 -17.27 -13.32 3.81
CA SER A 219 -17.90 -12.17 3.19
C SER A 219 -19.24 -12.55 2.57
N ASP A 220 -20.20 -11.62 2.63
CA ASP A 220 -21.46 -11.72 1.91
C ASP A 220 -21.28 -11.58 0.38
N HIS A 221 -20.11 -11.13 -0.08
CA HIS A 221 -19.77 -11.00 -1.49
C HIS A 221 -18.77 -12.10 -1.88
N GLN A 222 -19.22 -13.02 -2.75
CA GLN A 222 -18.47 -14.23 -3.10
C GLN A 222 -17.11 -13.94 -3.77
N GLU A 223 -16.98 -12.80 -4.44
CA GLU A 223 -15.72 -12.40 -5.09
C GLU A 223 -14.64 -11.97 -4.07
N TYR A 224 -14.99 -11.64 -2.84
CA TYR A 224 -14.03 -11.25 -1.79
C TYR A 224 -13.85 -12.38 -0.79
N THR A 225 -12.78 -13.15 -0.97
CA THR A 225 -12.38 -14.21 -0.05
C THR A 225 -11.01 -13.94 0.55
N PHE A 226 -10.68 -14.65 1.62
CA PHE A 226 -9.32 -14.63 2.16
C PHE A 226 -8.38 -15.41 1.24
N HIS A 227 -7.35 -14.74 0.72
CA HIS A 227 -6.30 -15.32 -0.09
C HIS A 227 -4.98 -15.30 0.69
N GLU A 228 -4.52 -16.47 1.13
CA GLU A 228 -3.27 -16.62 1.86
C GLU A 228 -2.05 -16.42 0.93
N PRO A 229 -1.20 -15.40 1.15
CA PRO A 229 0.03 -15.25 0.40
C PRO A 229 1.08 -16.26 0.87
N LYS A 230 1.85 -16.83 -0.06
CA LYS A 230 3.04 -17.62 0.30
C LYS A 230 4.14 -16.72 0.86
N PHE A 231 4.85 -17.16 1.89
CA PHE A 231 6.05 -16.47 2.37
C PHE A 231 7.30 -17.07 1.73
N HIS A 232 8.19 -16.21 1.23
CA HIS A 232 9.51 -16.61 0.74
C HIS A 232 10.58 -15.74 1.38
N PHE A 233 11.75 -16.31 1.56
CA PHE A 233 12.87 -15.67 2.24
C PHE A 233 14.08 -15.75 1.34
N SER A 234 14.70 -14.60 1.06
CA SER A 234 15.86 -14.50 0.18
C SER A 234 17.13 -14.37 0.99
N ASP A 235 18.11 -15.22 0.69
CA ASP A 235 19.45 -15.17 1.29
C ASP A 235 20.37 -14.15 0.63
N MET A 236 19.92 -13.54 -0.48
CA MET A 236 20.69 -12.53 -1.19
C MET A 236 20.92 -11.32 -0.29
N GLN A 237 22.20 -10.94 -0.16
CA GLN A 237 22.62 -9.80 0.66
C GLN A 237 21.80 -8.55 0.30
N ASP A 238 21.43 -7.84 1.36
CA ASP A 238 21.30 -6.38 1.43
C ASP A 238 21.49 -5.69 0.06
N TYR A 239 20.44 -5.06 -0.48
CA TYR A 239 20.50 -4.15 -1.65
C TYR A 239 21.50 -2.97 -1.49
N SER A 240 22.33 -3.01 -0.44
CA SER A 240 23.38 -2.10 -0.03
C SER A 240 24.64 -2.10 -0.93
N LEU A 241 24.79 -3.01 -1.89
CA LEU A 241 26.09 -3.21 -2.57
C LEU A 241 26.05 -3.42 -4.09
N SER A 242 25.02 -2.97 -4.80
CA SER A 242 25.31 -2.45 -6.15
C SER A 242 25.91 -1.06 -5.98
N SER A 243 27.14 -1.01 -5.49
CA SER A 243 28.08 0.00 -5.91
C SER A 243 28.21 -0.13 -7.43
N GLY A 244 27.23 0.40 -8.15
CA GLY A 244 27.51 0.96 -9.46
C GLY A 244 28.75 1.84 -9.23
N SER A 245 29.76 1.62 -10.05
CA SER A 245 31.17 1.99 -9.92
C SER A 245 31.45 3.50 -9.70
N SER A 246 30.43 4.29 -9.37
CA SER A 246 30.43 5.74 -9.20
C SER A 246 30.41 6.22 -7.74
N CYS A 247 30.06 5.40 -6.74
CA CYS A 247 30.04 5.87 -5.35
C CYS A 247 31.34 5.48 -4.61
N ARG A 248 32.36 6.36 -4.67
CA ARG A 248 33.68 6.21 -4.01
C ARG A 248 33.66 6.29 -2.47
N GLN A 249 32.49 6.22 -1.83
CA GLN A 249 32.38 6.38 -0.38
C GLN A 249 32.27 5.02 0.31
N LYS A 250 33.14 4.78 1.30
CA LYS A 250 33.03 3.62 2.20
C LYS A 250 31.62 3.58 2.80
N PRO A 251 30.94 2.42 2.83
CA PRO A 251 29.61 2.32 3.40
C PRO A 251 29.61 2.83 4.85
N LEU A 252 28.71 3.75 5.19
CA LEU A 252 28.56 4.24 6.57
C LEU A 252 28.30 3.07 7.52
N SER A 253 28.95 3.11 8.70
CA SER A 253 28.68 2.15 9.75
C SER A 253 27.21 2.23 10.20
N ARG A 254 26.62 1.12 10.68
CA ARG A 254 25.19 1.08 11.08
C ARG A 254 24.84 2.15 12.11
N ARG A 255 25.78 2.54 12.98
CA ARG A 255 25.60 3.59 14.00
C ARG A 255 25.50 5.00 13.43
N GLN A 256 26.05 5.24 12.24
CA GLN A 256 26.01 6.54 11.56
C GLN A 256 24.78 6.67 10.63
N ARG A 257 24.09 5.57 10.33
CA ARG A 257 22.92 5.58 9.44
C ARG A 257 21.72 6.16 10.18
N LYS A 258 21.13 7.21 9.60
CA LYS A 258 19.84 7.77 10.03
C LYS A 258 18.76 7.42 9.01
N PRO A 259 17.53 7.10 9.44
CA PRO A 259 16.43 6.88 8.51
C PRO A 259 16.19 8.13 7.64
N CYS A 260 16.05 7.94 6.34
CA CYS A 260 15.82 9.04 5.41
C CYS A 260 14.51 9.77 5.76
N SER A 261 14.52 11.10 5.67
CA SER A 261 13.34 11.94 5.83
C SER A 261 12.47 11.95 4.56
N THR A 262 13.07 11.63 3.41
CA THR A 262 12.39 11.53 2.13
C THR A 262 11.91 10.10 1.87
N SER A 263 10.98 10.00 0.94
CA SER A 263 10.49 8.74 0.40
C SER A 263 10.48 8.83 -1.12
N SER A 264 10.43 7.71 -1.80
CA SER A 264 10.34 7.67 -3.25
C SER A 264 9.38 6.61 -3.71
N VAL A 265 8.76 6.86 -4.86
CA VAL A 265 7.86 5.93 -5.53
C VAL A 265 8.14 5.95 -7.02
N TRP A 266 8.17 4.77 -7.60
CA TRP A 266 8.24 4.58 -9.04
C TRP A 266 7.26 3.47 -9.42
N PHE A 267 6.79 3.54 -10.65
CA PHE A 267 5.98 2.50 -11.25
C PHE A 267 6.25 2.48 -12.75
N CYS A 268 6.00 1.33 -13.37
CA CYS A 268 6.23 1.13 -14.79
C CYS A 268 5.55 2.26 -15.58
N GLY A 269 6.27 2.85 -16.55
CA GLY A 269 5.81 3.99 -17.31
C GLY A 269 6.12 5.38 -16.75
N LEU A 270 6.74 5.48 -15.55
CA LEU A 270 7.43 6.70 -15.15
C LEU A 270 8.87 6.70 -15.64
N SER A 271 9.30 7.81 -16.26
CA SER A 271 10.70 7.99 -16.65
C SER A 271 11.65 8.17 -15.47
N ARG A 272 11.14 8.71 -14.35
CA ARG A 272 11.90 8.93 -13.11
C ARG A 272 11.02 8.70 -11.88
N ALA A 273 11.64 8.24 -10.79
CA ALA A 273 10.95 8.11 -9.51
C ALA A 273 10.52 9.48 -8.96
N GLU A 274 9.32 9.54 -8.39
CA GLU A 274 8.87 10.71 -7.64
C GLU A 274 9.54 10.69 -6.26
N ILE A 275 10.13 11.81 -5.85
CA ILE A 275 10.66 12.00 -4.51
C ILE A 275 9.64 12.78 -3.68
N LEU A 276 9.38 12.29 -2.47
CA LEU A 276 8.36 12.78 -1.57
C LEU A 276 8.97 13.26 -0.25
N VAL A 277 8.54 14.43 0.21
CA VAL A 277 8.88 15.02 1.51
C VAL A 277 7.57 15.37 2.21
N ASP A 278 7.36 14.79 3.40
CA ASP A 278 6.15 14.97 4.20
C ASP A 278 4.86 14.76 3.38
N GLY A 279 4.83 13.70 2.58
CA GLY A 279 3.68 13.30 1.78
C GLY A 279 3.42 14.13 0.53
N TYR A 280 4.24 15.12 0.21
CA TYR A 280 4.16 15.93 -1.02
C TYR A 280 5.39 15.73 -1.90
N LEU A 281 5.32 16.08 -3.18
CA LEU A 281 6.49 16.06 -4.06
C LEU A 281 7.59 16.98 -3.49
N GLN A 282 8.84 16.54 -3.61
CA GLN A 282 9.99 17.36 -3.24
C GLN A 282 9.95 18.66 -4.03
N GLY A 283 10.12 19.79 -3.34
CA GLY A 283 10.00 21.13 -3.92
C GLY A 283 8.59 21.74 -3.87
N SER A 284 7.56 21.00 -3.43
CA SER A 284 6.23 21.58 -3.22
C SER A 284 6.21 22.59 -2.05
N THR A 285 6.09 23.87 -2.36
CA THR A 285 5.91 24.98 -1.39
C THR A 285 4.47 25.04 -0.84
N LYS A 286 4.25 25.70 0.31
CA LYS A 286 2.90 25.91 0.87
C LYS A 286 1.94 26.57 -0.14
N LEU A 287 2.44 27.56 -0.90
CA LEU A 287 1.71 28.24 -1.97
C LEU A 287 1.37 27.30 -3.13
N SER A 288 2.30 26.45 -3.56
CA SER A 288 2.01 25.46 -4.61
C SER A 288 0.96 24.45 -4.15
N ARG A 289 0.91 24.17 -2.83
CA ARG A 289 -0.05 23.24 -2.24
C ARG A 289 -1.46 23.81 -2.12
N SER A 290 -1.61 25.12 -1.96
CA SER A 290 -2.93 25.77 -1.93
C SER A 290 -3.49 26.03 -3.33
N ARG A 291 -2.64 26.15 -4.35
CA ARG A 291 -3.02 26.42 -5.75
C ARG A 291 -3.16 25.16 -6.62
N PHE A 292 -3.38 23.99 -6.04
CA PHE A 292 -3.45 22.75 -6.84
C PHE A 292 -4.64 22.69 -7.82
N GLY A 293 -5.61 23.61 -7.73
CA GLY A 293 -6.65 23.82 -8.75
C GLY A 293 -6.18 24.58 -10.01
N SER A 294 -4.99 25.21 -9.98
CA SER A 294 -4.47 26.09 -11.03
C SER A 294 -3.05 25.69 -11.50
N GLY A 295 -2.80 24.37 -11.60
CA GLY A 295 -1.58 23.84 -12.24
C GLY A 295 -0.46 23.36 -11.30
N GLY A 296 -0.70 23.27 -9.98
CA GLY A 296 0.28 22.74 -9.03
C GLY A 296 0.63 21.25 -9.27
N ARG A 297 1.92 20.89 -9.13
CA ARG A 297 2.42 19.49 -9.24
C ARG A 297 2.22 18.72 -7.94
N CYS A 298 1.32 17.73 -7.94
CA CYS A 298 1.15 16.74 -6.89
C CYS A 298 1.57 15.35 -7.39
N SER A 299 1.87 14.45 -6.46
CA SER A 299 2.27 13.08 -6.80
C SER A 299 1.19 12.36 -7.60
N ALA A 300 1.59 11.63 -8.64
CA ALA A 300 0.68 10.82 -9.45
C ALA A 300 -0.05 9.75 -8.63
N VAL A 301 0.54 9.34 -7.49
CA VAL A 301 -0.05 8.37 -6.57
C VAL A 301 -0.75 9.03 -5.39
N CYS A 302 -1.02 10.35 -5.39
CA CYS A 302 -1.85 10.97 -4.36
C CYS A 302 -3.33 10.60 -4.53
N ARG A 303 -4.13 10.75 -3.46
CA ARG A 303 -5.53 10.29 -3.45
C ARG A 303 -6.36 10.95 -4.55
N ARG A 304 -6.21 12.26 -4.73
CA ARG A 304 -6.95 13.01 -5.74
C ARG A 304 -6.59 12.56 -7.16
N ARG A 305 -5.30 12.38 -7.47
CA ARG A 305 -4.88 11.94 -8.81
C ARG A 305 -5.45 10.57 -9.17
N LEU A 306 -5.38 9.61 -8.25
CA LEU A 306 -5.99 8.28 -8.45
C LEU A 306 -7.51 8.38 -8.64
N ALA A 307 -8.17 9.26 -7.87
CA ALA A 307 -9.60 9.46 -7.96
C ALA A 307 -10.06 10.07 -9.28
N VAL A 308 -9.42 11.16 -9.70
CA VAL A 308 -9.70 11.85 -10.96
C VAL A 308 -9.52 10.89 -12.13
N ARG A 309 -8.44 10.08 -12.11
CA ARG A 309 -8.20 9.07 -13.16
C ARG A 309 -9.28 7.99 -13.21
N SER A 310 -9.63 7.42 -12.06
CA SER A 310 -10.73 6.45 -11.98
C SER A 310 -12.05 7.02 -12.49
N LEU A 311 -12.35 8.28 -12.18
CA LEU A 311 -13.55 8.96 -12.66
C LEU A 311 -13.51 9.19 -14.17
N SER A 312 -12.37 9.64 -14.71
CA SER A 312 -12.17 9.82 -16.14
C SER A 312 -12.32 8.50 -16.92
N ILE A 313 -11.80 7.38 -16.40
CA ILE A 313 -11.96 6.05 -17.02
C ILE A 313 -13.41 5.59 -16.95
N GLY A 314 -14.08 5.74 -15.81
CA GLY A 314 -15.51 5.41 -15.69
C GLY A 314 -16.36 6.18 -16.71
N ARG A 315 -16.06 7.46 -16.96
CA ARG A 315 -16.71 8.24 -18.03
C ARG A 315 -16.42 7.71 -19.42
N LEU A 316 -15.16 7.37 -19.70
CA LEU A 316 -14.76 6.85 -20.99
C LEU A 316 -15.52 5.56 -21.30
N ILE A 317 -15.56 4.62 -20.35
CA ILE A 317 -16.30 3.35 -20.49
C ILE A 317 -17.79 3.61 -20.71
N ALA A 318 -18.39 4.47 -19.88
CA ALA A 318 -19.80 4.84 -20.05
C ALA A 318 -20.05 5.43 -21.45
N SER A 319 -19.15 6.24 -22.00
CA SER A 319 -19.31 6.78 -23.36
C SER A 319 -19.22 5.72 -24.46
N VAL A 320 -18.36 4.71 -24.30
CA VAL A 320 -18.24 3.58 -25.24
C VAL A 320 -19.52 2.73 -25.19
N GLU A 321 -20.04 2.45 -24.00
CA GLU A 321 -21.27 1.65 -23.81
C GLU A 321 -22.54 2.40 -24.25
N HIS A 322 -22.64 3.70 -23.95
CA HIS A 322 -23.81 4.54 -24.25
C HIS A 322 -23.84 5.08 -25.69
N SER A 323 -22.82 4.77 -26.50
CA SER A 323 -22.89 4.96 -27.96
C SER A 323 -24.05 4.17 -28.60
N HIS A 324 -24.67 3.24 -27.85
CA HIS A 324 -25.85 2.46 -28.25
C HIS A 324 -27.17 2.83 -27.52
N SER A 325 -27.19 3.80 -26.59
CA SER A 325 -28.43 4.20 -25.91
C SER A 325 -28.39 5.66 -25.45
N SER A 326 -29.33 6.45 -25.97
CA SER A 326 -29.51 7.88 -25.72
C SER A 326 -29.73 8.21 -24.23
N GLY A 327 -28.95 9.17 -23.70
CA GLY A 327 -29.53 10.19 -22.82
C GLY A 327 -29.03 10.35 -21.37
N GLN A 328 -27.99 9.66 -20.90
CA GLN A 328 -27.40 9.98 -19.59
C GLN A 328 -26.08 10.74 -19.72
N SER A 329 -26.02 11.92 -19.09
CA SER A 329 -24.85 12.78 -19.08
C SER A 329 -23.65 12.09 -18.40
N PRO A 330 -22.42 12.29 -18.90
CA PRO A 330 -21.24 11.68 -18.30
C PRO A 330 -21.06 12.19 -16.87
N LEU A 331 -21.10 11.26 -15.89
CA LEU A 331 -20.87 11.43 -14.45
C LEU A 331 -20.23 12.78 -14.09
N GLY A 332 -21.00 13.79 -13.64
CA GLY A 332 -20.48 15.10 -13.24
C GLY A 332 -19.36 15.06 -12.19
N GLY A 333 -18.86 16.21 -11.76
CA GLY A 333 -17.96 16.21 -10.60
C GLY A 333 -18.65 15.57 -9.38
N VAL A 334 -17.88 14.85 -8.55
CA VAL A 334 -18.40 14.09 -7.40
C VAL A 334 -17.56 14.32 -6.16
N ILE A 335 -18.14 14.10 -4.98
CA ILE A 335 -17.37 14.03 -3.73
C ILE A 335 -16.65 12.69 -3.67
N TYR A 336 -15.35 12.67 -3.37
CA TYR A 336 -14.54 11.44 -3.34
C TYR A 336 -15.09 10.37 -2.38
N GLU A 337 -15.62 10.76 -1.21
CA GLU A 337 -16.31 9.85 -0.30
C GLU A 337 -17.49 9.15 -0.99
N ASN A 338 -18.37 9.91 -1.66
CA ASN A 338 -19.55 9.39 -2.36
C ASN A 338 -19.13 8.51 -3.53
N PHE A 339 -18.08 8.89 -4.26
CA PHE A 339 -17.55 8.08 -5.35
C PHE A 339 -17.09 6.69 -4.87
N LYS A 340 -16.44 6.62 -3.71
CA LYS A 340 -16.11 5.33 -3.08
C LYS A 340 -17.34 4.57 -2.62
N SER A 341 -18.31 5.26 -2.03
CA SER A 341 -19.56 4.64 -1.54
C SER A 341 -20.41 4.05 -2.67
N ALA A 342 -20.30 4.55 -3.90
CA ALA A 342 -20.96 3.98 -5.08
C ALA A 342 -20.49 2.55 -5.39
N HIS A 343 -19.31 2.15 -4.93
CA HIS A 343 -18.80 0.78 -5.05
C HIS A 343 -19.18 -0.05 -3.83
N SER A 344 -20.47 -0.36 -3.74
CA SER A 344 -21.12 -0.97 -2.57
C SER A 344 -20.48 -2.29 -2.14
N ALA A 345 -20.18 -3.20 -3.07
CA ALA A 345 -19.58 -4.50 -2.77
C ALA A 345 -18.28 -4.35 -1.94
N TYR A 346 -17.28 -3.65 -2.48
CA TYR A 346 -16.03 -3.38 -1.77
C TYR A 346 -16.26 -2.69 -0.42
N MET A 347 -17.18 -1.72 -0.35
CA MET A 347 -17.43 -0.95 0.87
C MET A 347 -18.15 -1.78 1.94
N ASN A 348 -19.06 -2.69 1.56
CA ASN A 348 -19.76 -3.62 2.43
C ASN A 348 -18.80 -4.65 3.01
N VAL A 349 -17.99 -5.31 2.17
CA VAL A 349 -16.96 -6.24 2.66
C VAL A 349 -15.97 -5.52 3.56
N TRP A 350 -15.58 -4.28 3.21
CA TRP A 350 -14.69 -3.51 4.08
C TRP A 350 -15.33 -3.16 5.43
N LYS A 351 -16.66 -3.03 5.50
CA LYS A 351 -17.39 -2.85 6.76
C LYS A 351 -17.34 -4.13 7.59
N GLN A 352 -17.71 -5.27 7.02
CA GLN A 352 -17.63 -6.60 7.66
C GLN A 352 -16.21 -6.88 8.19
N LEU A 353 -15.18 -6.60 7.38
CA LEU A 353 -13.78 -6.86 7.76
C LEU A 353 -13.32 -5.97 8.92
N LYS A 354 -13.81 -4.73 9.02
CA LYS A 354 -13.53 -3.88 10.19
C LYS A 354 -14.20 -4.41 11.45
N GLU A 355 -15.42 -4.93 11.34
CA GLU A 355 -16.14 -5.55 12.45
C GLU A 355 -15.43 -6.81 12.93
N HIS A 356 -14.98 -7.66 11.98
CA HIS A 356 -14.12 -8.83 12.26
C HIS A 356 -12.83 -8.45 13.00
N TYR A 357 -12.13 -7.42 12.53
CA TYR A 357 -10.88 -6.97 13.16
C TYR A 357 -11.06 -6.27 14.50
N ARG A 358 -12.22 -5.68 14.78
CA ARG A 358 -12.60 -4.91 16.00
C ARG A 358 -11.77 -3.66 16.32
N HIS A 359 -10.47 -3.67 16.03
CA HIS A 359 -9.51 -2.64 16.44
C HIS A 359 -8.92 -1.86 15.26
N TRP A 360 -9.48 -1.99 14.06
CA TRP A 360 -9.07 -1.15 12.94
C TRP A 360 -9.48 0.31 13.18
N ILE A 361 -8.54 1.26 13.01
CA ILE A 361 -8.83 2.68 13.29
C ILE A 361 -9.95 3.22 12.39
N VAL A 362 -11.03 3.63 13.04
CA VAL A 362 -12.11 4.46 12.52
C VAL A 362 -12.03 5.82 13.22
N ASP A 363 -11.62 6.85 12.49
CA ASP A 363 -11.43 8.21 13.02
C ASP A 363 -12.10 9.23 12.09
N ILE A 364 -12.82 10.20 12.67
CA ILE A 364 -13.58 11.20 11.91
C ILE A 364 -12.70 12.01 10.96
N ARG A 365 -11.44 12.30 11.32
CA ARG A 365 -10.50 13.04 10.48
C ARG A 365 -10.16 12.28 9.19
N LYS A 366 -10.14 10.94 9.23
CA LYS A 366 -9.98 10.12 8.02
C LYS A 366 -11.19 10.22 7.09
N ARG A 367 -12.39 10.37 7.65
CA ARG A 367 -13.62 10.58 6.88
C ARG A 367 -13.63 11.98 6.29
N GLN A 368 -13.38 13.01 7.09
CA GLN A 368 -13.28 14.41 6.64
C GLN A 368 -12.23 14.60 5.53
N ALA A 369 -11.08 13.92 5.61
CA ALA A 369 -10.06 13.96 4.55
C ALA A 369 -10.51 13.33 3.21
N GLN A 370 -11.69 12.69 3.16
CA GLN A 370 -12.30 12.15 1.94
C GLN A 370 -13.43 13.06 1.40
N GLN A 371 -13.77 14.14 2.09
CA GLN A 371 -14.85 15.06 1.73
C GLN A 371 -14.34 16.19 0.83
N PHE A 372 -13.68 15.84 -0.27
CA PHE A 372 -13.29 16.79 -1.29
C PHE A 372 -13.93 16.44 -2.63
N PHE A 373 -14.24 17.49 -3.38
CA PHE A 373 -14.78 17.39 -4.71
C PHE A 373 -13.68 17.00 -5.72
N ILE A 374 -14.01 16.10 -6.63
CA ILE A 374 -13.18 15.71 -7.78
C ILE A 374 -13.97 15.98 -9.05
N GLU A 375 -13.27 16.54 -10.03
CA GLU A 375 -13.77 16.66 -11.39
C GLU A 375 -12.85 15.89 -12.32
N PRO A 376 -13.40 15.22 -13.33
CA PRO A 376 -12.60 14.56 -14.33
C PRO A 376 -11.99 15.60 -15.27
N THR A 377 -10.75 15.36 -15.64
CA THR A 377 -10.03 16.17 -16.61
C THR A 377 -10.35 15.71 -18.02
N SER A 378 -10.36 16.63 -19.00
CA SER A 378 -10.29 16.27 -20.41
C SER A 378 -9.05 15.39 -20.62
N PHE A 379 -9.24 14.27 -21.32
CA PHE A 379 -8.11 13.50 -21.83
C PHE A 379 -7.52 14.34 -22.97
N HIS A 380 -6.31 14.85 -22.77
CA HIS A 380 -5.46 15.33 -23.86
C HIS A 380 -4.36 14.31 -24.08
#